data_AF-A0AAD4ZVE1-F1
#
_entry.id   AF-A0AAD4ZVE1-F1
#
_cell.length_a   1.000
_cell.length_b   1.000
_cell.length_c   1.000
_cell.angle_alpha   90.00
_cell.angle_beta   90.00
_cell.angle_gamma   90.00
#
_symmetry.space_group_name_H-M   'P 1'
#
loop_
_entity.id
_entity.type
_entity.pdbx_description
1 polymer ?
#
loop_
_entity_poly.entity_id
_entity_poly.type
_entity_poly.pdbx_seq_one_letter_code
_entity_poly.pdbx_strand_id
1 'polypeptide(L)'
;MGFHLPLIFALLSLAAVALANHAAQPAPQLYWNSVLPNTQMPRSISELLHPDSTNEEKSTNIVNAVGDGKSKRSYSLSNYGSPPPNVQEHYGGGVKVYSQKNYEGGVKIYSRKNYGGGVKIYSQRRYRRGSPPSDNQLLHYKDLAIFFFEKDMRPGATMKFQFPRNSNTATFLPRESAQSIPFSSNKLPEIFGHFSVKPTSEEAKTIKQTIEECEAPGLKGEEKYCATSLESMVDFSTSKLGTRNVEAISTEILEKGATMSMHNYTTMPGLKKLAGDKVVVCHKENYPYAVFFCHAIKQTAAYVLSLKADDGMKVKAVTICHLDTSEWDPEHLSFQILNVKPGTTPICHFISTDAIAWVPNHKSA
;
A
#
# COMPACT_ATOMS: atom_id res chain seq x y z
N MET A 1 -36.67 -62.29 -3.43
CA MET A 1 -36.31 -61.18 -2.52
C MET A 1 -35.10 -60.46 -3.11
N GLY A 2 -35.32 -59.52 -4.04
CA GLY A 2 -34.25 -58.77 -4.69
C GLY A 2 -34.23 -57.34 -4.16
N PHE A 3 -33.48 -57.10 -3.08
CA PHE A 3 -33.46 -55.81 -2.40
C PHE A 3 -32.36 -54.90 -2.95
N HIS A 4 -32.80 -53.78 -3.54
CA HIS A 4 -32.30 -52.40 -3.40
C HIS A 4 -30.81 -52.14 -3.05
N LEU A 5 -29.84 -52.77 -3.71
CA LEU A 5 -28.44 -52.36 -3.60
C LEU A 5 -27.99 -51.16 -4.48
N PRO A 6 -28.60 -50.81 -5.64
CA PRO A 6 -28.04 -49.75 -6.49
C PRO A 6 -28.42 -48.33 -6.04
N LEU A 7 -29.48 -48.16 -5.24
CA LEU A 7 -29.92 -46.84 -4.78
C LEU A 7 -29.03 -46.29 -3.65
N ILE A 8 -28.46 -47.17 -2.82
CA ILE A 8 -27.62 -46.78 -1.67
C ILE A 8 -26.25 -46.30 -2.15
N PHE A 9 -25.68 -46.93 -3.19
CA PHE A 9 -24.43 -46.47 -3.79
C PHE A 9 -24.58 -45.14 -4.56
N ALA A 10 -25.74 -44.87 -5.14
CA ALA A 10 -26.04 -43.58 -5.79
C ALA A 10 -26.18 -42.43 -4.77
N LEU A 11 -26.76 -42.69 -3.59
CA LEU A 11 -26.87 -41.69 -2.53
C LEU A 11 -25.53 -41.41 -1.82
N LEU A 12 -24.69 -42.43 -1.63
CA LEU A 12 -23.33 -42.27 -1.10
C LEU A 12 -22.39 -41.52 -2.05
N SER A 13 -22.59 -41.66 -3.37
CA SER A 13 -21.82 -40.90 -4.37
C SER A 13 -22.31 -39.45 -4.52
N LEU A 14 -23.61 -39.15 -4.34
CA LEU A 14 -24.07 -37.75 -4.25
C LEU A 14 -23.58 -37.06 -2.96
N ALA A 15 -23.47 -37.77 -1.84
CA ALA A 15 -22.89 -37.20 -0.61
C ALA A 15 -21.38 -36.96 -0.73
N ALA A 16 -20.66 -37.81 -1.48
CA ALA A 16 -19.22 -37.63 -1.73
C ALA A 16 -18.90 -36.50 -2.71
N VAL A 17 -19.81 -36.18 -3.65
CA VAL A 17 -19.64 -35.05 -4.59
C VAL A 17 -19.99 -33.70 -3.95
N ALA A 18 -20.74 -33.68 -2.85
CA ALA A 18 -20.99 -32.46 -2.07
C ALA A 18 -19.85 -32.08 -1.09
N LEU A 19 -18.85 -32.96 -0.91
CA LEU A 19 -17.70 -32.73 -0.03
C LEU A 19 -16.39 -32.44 -0.79
N ALA A 20 -16.42 -32.42 -2.13
CA ALA A 20 -15.32 -31.96 -2.95
C ALA A 20 -15.50 -30.47 -3.26
N ASN A 21 -14.52 -29.63 -2.86
CA ASN A 21 -14.39 -28.18 -3.12
C ASN A 21 -15.04 -27.18 -2.17
N HIS A 22 -14.95 -27.38 -0.85
CA HIS A 22 -14.81 -26.23 0.05
C HIS A 22 -13.43 -26.28 0.69
N ALA A 23 -12.41 -25.76 -0.03
CA ALA A 23 -11.26 -25.25 0.70
C ALA A 23 -11.82 -24.25 1.72
N ALA A 24 -11.63 -24.51 3.02
CA ALA A 24 -12.14 -23.63 4.06
C ALA A 24 -11.62 -22.22 3.78
N GLN A 25 -12.54 -21.27 3.55
CA GLN A 25 -12.16 -19.89 3.29
C GLN A 25 -11.27 -19.39 4.43
N PRO A 26 -10.21 -18.60 4.16
CA PRO A 26 -9.40 -18.01 5.20
C PRO A 26 -10.29 -17.28 6.22
N ALA A 27 -9.98 -17.37 7.52
CA ALA A 27 -10.77 -16.72 8.57
C ALA A 27 -11.04 -15.22 8.30
N PRO A 28 -10.06 -14.43 7.80
CA PRO A 28 -10.32 -13.06 7.38
C PRO A 28 -11.40 -12.91 6.29
N GLN A 29 -11.45 -13.84 5.32
CA GLN A 29 -12.45 -13.84 4.26
C GLN A 29 -13.85 -14.14 4.79
N LEU A 30 -13.96 -15.11 5.70
CA LEU A 30 -15.23 -15.42 6.36
C LEU A 30 -15.77 -14.23 7.14
N TYR A 31 -14.90 -13.51 7.85
CA TYR A 31 -15.27 -12.29 8.57
C TYR A 31 -15.83 -11.23 7.63
N TRP A 32 -15.12 -10.95 6.53
CA TRP A 32 -15.58 -9.99 5.51
C TRP A 32 -16.97 -10.34 5.01
N ASN A 33 -17.18 -11.57 4.56
CA ASN A 33 -18.46 -12.01 4.01
C ASN A 33 -19.59 -11.96 5.05
N SER A 34 -19.28 -12.19 6.33
CA SER A 34 -20.25 -12.13 7.42
C SER A 34 -20.67 -10.70 7.77
N VAL A 35 -19.72 -9.77 7.88
CA VAL A 35 -20.00 -8.41 8.38
C VAL A 35 -20.28 -7.40 7.26
N LEU A 36 -19.87 -7.70 6.02
CA LEU A 36 -20.05 -6.89 4.82
C LEU A 36 -20.62 -7.70 3.63
N PRO A 37 -21.80 -8.35 3.77
CA PRO A 37 -22.32 -9.28 2.76
C PRO A 37 -22.59 -8.65 1.40
N ASN A 38 -22.81 -7.32 1.35
CA ASN A 38 -23.11 -6.58 0.12
C ASN A 38 -21.92 -5.77 -0.40
N THR A 39 -20.75 -5.88 0.22
CA THR A 39 -19.55 -5.13 -0.16
C THR A 39 -18.60 -6.06 -0.91
N GLN A 40 -18.31 -5.72 -2.17
CA GLN A 40 -17.30 -6.41 -2.94
C GLN A 40 -15.92 -6.19 -2.30
N MET A 41 -15.18 -7.28 -2.09
CA MET A 41 -13.79 -7.20 -1.63
C MET A 41 -12.89 -6.71 -2.78
N PRO A 42 -12.15 -5.61 -2.62
CA PRO A 42 -11.24 -5.12 -3.64
C PRO A 42 -10.06 -6.09 -3.79
N ARG A 43 -9.49 -6.12 -5.01
CA ARG A 43 -8.37 -7.00 -5.35
C ARG A 43 -7.16 -6.81 -4.42
N SER A 44 -6.91 -5.57 -4.02
CA SER A 44 -5.88 -5.14 -3.06
C SER A 44 -5.97 -5.83 -1.70
N ILE A 45 -7.17 -6.29 -1.30
CA ILE A 45 -7.39 -7.08 -0.08
C ILE A 45 -7.37 -8.57 -0.39
N SER A 46 -8.07 -9.01 -1.44
CA SER A 46 -8.20 -10.45 -1.74
C SER A 46 -6.86 -11.13 -1.98
N GLU A 47 -5.92 -10.43 -2.61
CA GLU A 47 -4.54 -10.92 -2.85
C GLU A 47 -3.75 -11.09 -1.53
N LEU A 48 -4.19 -10.45 -0.43
CA LEU A 48 -3.53 -10.53 0.87
C LEU A 48 -4.14 -11.58 1.81
N LEU A 49 -5.15 -12.34 1.37
CA LEU A 49 -5.80 -13.35 2.21
C LEU A 49 -5.17 -14.74 2.12
N HIS A 50 -4.27 -14.95 1.16
CA HIS A 50 -3.74 -16.26 0.82
C HIS A 50 -2.23 -16.27 1.07
N PRO A 51 -1.75 -16.92 2.14
CA PRO A 51 -0.33 -16.95 2.47
C PRO A 51 0.57 -17.59 1.41
N ASP A 52 0.03 -18.40 0.48
CA ASP A 52 0.83 -19.34 -0.34
C ASP A 52 0.37 -19.55 -1.80
N SER A 53 -0.29 -18.57 -2.45
CA SER A 53 -0.73 -18.75 -3.86
C SER A 53 -0.19 -17.69 -4.82
N THR A 54 1.14 -17.57 -4.95
CA THR A 54 1.85 -17.21 -6.19
C THR A 54 3.35 -17.05 -5.88
N ASN A 55 4.17 -18.00 -6.32
CA ASN A 55 5.48 -17.81 -6.99
C ASN A 55 6.11 -19.20 -7.26
N GLU A 56 5.44 -20.03 -8.06
CA GLU A 56 6.16 -20.99 -8.89
C GLU A 56 6.79 -20.23 -10.06
N GLU A 57 7.81 -19.41 -9.77
CA GLU A 57 8.80 -19.05 -10.78
C GLU A 57 10.10 -19.75 -10.41
N LYS A 58 10.31 -20.86 -11.12
CA LYS A 58 11.49 -21.71 -11.17
C LYS A 58 12.79 -20.90 -11.08
N SER A 59 13.37 -20.85 -9.89
CA SER A 59 14.79 -20.53 -9.69
C SER A 59 15.46 -21.76 -9.10
N THR A 60 15.84 -22.68 -9.97
CA THR A 60 16.76 -23.78 -9.66
C THR A 60 18.05 -23.19 -9.10
N ASN A 61 18.42 -23.54 -7.87
CA ASN A 61 19.80 -23.84 -7.49
C ASN A 61 19.81 -24.69 -6.21
N ILE A 62 20.37 -25.89 -6.37
CA ILE A 62 20.56 -26.92 -5.35
C ILE A 62 21.70 -26.48 -4.42
N VAL A 63 21.50 -26.64 -3.10
CA VAL A 63 22.56 -27.11 -2.20
C VAL A 63 21.92 -27.86 -1.02
N ASN A 64 22.30 -29.13 -0.90
CA ASN A 64 21.93 -30.03 0.18
C ASN A 64 22.50 -29.54 1.52
N ALA A 65 21.70 -29.65 2.58
CA ALA A 65 22.22 -29.85 3.93
C ALA A 65 21.24 -30.72 4.74
N VAL A 66 21.80 -31.77 5.31
CA VAL A 66 21.18 -32.86 6.08
C VAL A 66 20.90 -32.42 7.53
N GLY A 67 19.76 -32.85 8.07
CA GLY A 67 19.51 -33.23 9.48
C GLY A 67 19.72 -32.19 10.60
N ASP A 68 18.63 -31.74 11.23
CA ASP A 68 18.26 -32.20 12.59
C ASP A 68 16.99 -31.50 13.12
N GLY A 69 16.10 -32.30 13.70
CA GLY A 69 14.74 -31.92 14.06
C GLY A 69 14.64 -30.95 15.23
N LYS A 70 14.23 -29.71 14.93
CA LYS A 70 13.34 -28.88 15.75
C LYS A 70 12.45 -28.07 14.81
N SER A 71 11.13 -28.21 14.92
CA SER A 71 10.16 -27.43 14.14
C SER A 71 10.31 -25.94 14.47
N LYS A 72 11.12 -25.23 13.70
CA LYS A 72 11.10 -23.78 13.57
C LYS A 72 10.39 -23.49 12.25
N ARG A 73 9.22 -22.86 12.30
CA ARG A 73 8.65 -22.23 11.10
C ARG A 73 9.61 -21.12 10.68
N SER A 74 10.42 -21.41 9.68
CA SER A 74 11.31 -20.46 9.03
C SER A 74 10.46 -19.54 8.16
N TYR A 75 10.23 -18.31 8.60
CA TYR A 75 9.74 -17.25 7.72
C TYR A 75 10.92 -16.75 6.89
N SER A 76 11.21 -17.43 5.78
CA SER A 76 12.20 -16.95 4.81
C SER A 76 11.58 -15.81 3.99
N LEU A 77 11.77 -14.57 4.44
CA LEU A 77 11.39 -13.36 3.70
C LEU A 77 12.56 -12.92 2.80
N SER A 78 12.59 -13.42 1.57
CA SER A 78 13.58 -13.06 0.54
C SER A 78 13.31 -11.70 -0.15
N ASN A 79 12.48 -10.83 0.42
CA ASN A 79 11.90 -9.67 -0.30
C ASN A 79 12.56 -8.32 -0.03
N TYR A 80 13.77 -8.29 0.54
CA TYR A 80 14.60 -7.08 0.55
C TYR A 80 15.62 -7.19 -0.57
N GLY A 81 15.33 -6.52 -1.70
CA GLY A 81 16.07 -6.65 -2.96
C GLY A 81 17.58 -6.48 -2.79
N SER A 82 18.33 -7.48 -3.23
CA SER A 82 19.76 -7.34 -3.49
C SER A 82 19.96 -6.63 -4.86
N PRO A 83 21.00 -5.80 -5.01
CA PRO A 83 21.27 -5.15 -6.30
C PRO A 83 21.69 -6.20 -7.36
N PRO A 84 21.33 -6.00 -8.65
CA PRO A 84 21.67 -6.95 -9.71
C PRO A 84 23.18 -6.96 -10.01
N PRO A 85 23.76 -8.10 -10.47
CA PRO A 85 25.15 -8.16 -10.91
C PRO A 85 25.41 -7.32 -12.16
N ASN A 86 26.57 -6.66 -12.20
CA ASN A 86 27.06 -5.78 -13.27
C ASN A 86 26.81 -6.31 -14.69
N VAL A 87 26.18 -5.48 -15.53
CA VAL A 87 26.31 -5.55 -16.99
C VAL A 87 27.34 -4.49 -17.40
N GLN A 88 28.47 -4.95 -17.94
CA GLN A 88 29.46 -4.09 -18.60
C GLN A 88 28.87 -3.51 -19.87
N GLU A 89 28.90 -2.18 -20.01
CA GLU A 89 28.86 -1.54 -21.34
C GLU A 89 29.98 -0.51 -21.47
N HIS A 90 30.80 -0.75 -22.49
CA HIS A 90 31.88 0.09 -22.98
C HIS A 90 31.33 1.27 -23.80
N TYR A 91 31.86 2.47 -23.55
CA TYR A 91 32.34 3.48 -24.53
C TYR A 91 33.24 4.42 -23.70
N GLY A 92 34.49 4.77 -24.03
CA GLY A 92 35.09 5.07 -25.33
C GLY A 92 35.27 6.59 -25.46
N GLY A 93 36.43 7.13 -25.07
CA GLY A 93 36.82 8.53 -25.31
C GLY A 93 37.31 9.27 -24.06
N GLY A 94 38.63 9.46 -23.95
CA GLY A 94 39.26 10.08 -22.79
C GLY A 94 39.36 11.61 -22.86
N VAL A 95 39.54 12.26 -21.70
CA VAL A 95 40.27 13.53 -21.54
C VAL A 95 40.96 13.57 -20.17
N LYS A 96 42.11 14.23 -20.18
CA LYS A 96 43.24 14.33 -19.24
C LYS A 96 42.90 14.71 -17.80
N VAL A 97 43.66 14.09 -16.88
CA VAL A 97 43.85 14.49 -15.48
C VAL A 97 44.64 15.79 -15.42
N TYR A 98 44.08 16.82 -14.79
CA TYR A 98 44.86 17.92 -14.20
C TYR A 98 44.70 17.84 -12.68
N SER A 99 45.82 17.66 -11.99
CA SER A 99 45.92 17.86 -10.55
C SER A 99 46.21 19.34 -10.31
N GLN A 100 45.40 20.02 -9.51
CA GLN A 100 45.83 21.28 -8.89
C GLN A 100 45.27 21.39 -7.47
N LYS A 101 46.19 21.61 -6.53
CA LYS A 101 45.94 21.82 -5.10
C LYS A 101 45.37 23.22 -4.84
N ASN A 102 44.46 23.25 -3.87
CA ASN A 102 44.11 24.34 -2.95
C ASN A 102 43.55 25.64 -3.54
N TYR A 103 42.26 25.90 -3.30
CA TYR A 103 41.75 27.15 -2.74
C TYR A 103 40.37 26.90 -2.09
N GLU A 104 40.13 27.62 -0.99
CA GLU A 104 38.95 27.56 -0.13
C GLU A 104 37.69 28.13 -0.80
N GLY A 105 36.52 27.57 -0.44
CA GLY A 105 35.21 28.14 -0.73
C GLY A 105 34.49 27.53 -1.95
N GLY A 106 33.35 26.87 -1.72
CA GLY A 106 32.36 26.59 -2.77
C GLY A 106 31.98 25.12 -2.98
N VAL A 107 30.68 24.86 -2.84
CA VAL A 107 29.83 23.89 -3.58
C VAL A 107 30.45 22.52 -3.88
N LYS A 108 30.13 21.52 -3.05
CA LYS A 108 30.31 20.11 -3.41
C LYS A 108 29.10 19.60 -4.20
N ILE A 109 29.24 19.56 -5.52
CA ILE A 109 28.41 18.78 -6.43
C ILE A 109 28.73 17.31 -6.17
N TYR A 110 27.80 16.55 -5.57
CA TYR A 110 27.92 15.10 -5.52
C TYR A 110 27.17 14.48 -6.70
N SER A 111 27.97 13.85 -7.55
CA SER A 111 27.60 12.95 -8.63
C SER A 111 26.59 11.88 -8.18
N ARG A 112 25.64 11.62 -9.09
CA ARG A 112 24.62 10.56 -9.11
C ARG A 112 25.11 9.26 -8.45
N LYS A 113 24.48 8.87 -7.34
CA LYS A 113 24.41 7.46 -6.91
C LYS A 113 23.01 6.94 -7.20
N ASN A 114 22.96 5.80 -7.90
CA ASN A 114 21.77 5.01 -8.15
C ASN A 114 21.10 4.66 -6.81
N TYR A 115 19.94 5.27 -6.55
CA TYR A 115 19.09 4.89 -5.43
C TYR A 115 18.29 3.65 -5.82
N GLY A 116 18.86 2.48 -5.52
CA GLY A 116 18.06 1.29 -5.21
C GLY A 116 17.34 1.54 -3.89
N GLY A 117 16.22 2.25 -3.95
CA GLY A 117 15.38 2.53 -2.80
C GLY A 117 13.94 2.32 -3.22
N GLY A 118 13.29 1.29 -2.67
CA GLY A 118 11.85 1.17 -2.76
C GLY A 118 11.20 2.49 -2.36
N VAL A 119 10.13 2.86 -3.06
CA VAL A 119 9.36 4.08 -2.82
C VAL A 119 9.01 4.12 -1.34
N LYS A 120 9.68 5.00 -0.58
CA LYS A 120 9.39 5.23 0.84
C LYS A 120 8.02 5.89 0.89
N ILE A 121 6.98 5.08 1.10
CA ILE A 121 5.59 5.52 1.20
C ILE A 121 5.52 6.62 2.25
N TYR A 122 4.90 7.72 1.84
CA TYR A 122 5.01 9.04 2.44
C TYR A 122 4.27 9.11 3.76
N SER A 123 5.02 9.07 4.87
CA SER A 123 4.45 9.14 6.21
C SER A 123 4.40 10.57 6.76
N GLN A 124 3.34 10.86 7.51
CA GLN A 124 3.09 12.15 8.17
C GLN A 124 4.23 12.59 9.11
N ARG A 125 5.07 11.66 9.58
CA ARG A 125 6.16 11.93 10.54
C ARG A 125 7.28 12.78 9.97
N ARG A 126 7.54 12.74 8.65
CA ARG A 126 8.58 13.61 8.06
C ARG A 126 8.16 15.07 7.96
N TYR A 127 6.88 15.39 8.15
CA TYR A 127 6.41 16.78 8.11
C TYR A 127 6.65 17.55 9.41
N ARG A 128 7.01 16.87 10.51
CA ARG A 128 7.19 17.55 11.82
C ARG A 128 8.64 17.81 12.23
N ARG A 129 9.63 17.18 11.61
CA ARG A 129 11.06 17.39 11.90
C ARG A 129 11.93 17.05 10.70
N GLY A 130 12.01 17.96 9.75
CA GLY A 130 13.01 17.92 8.69
C GLY A 130 13.30 19.33 8.21
N SER A 131 14.53 19.60 7.78
CA SER A 131 14.80 20.79 6.97
C SER A 131 13.87 20.79 5.75
N PRO A 132 13.40 21.96 5.28
CA PRO A 132 12.62 22.05 4.07
C PRO A 132 13.29 21.25 2.93
N PRO A 133 12.51 20.51 2.12
CA PRO A 133 13.06 19.83 0.95
C PRO A 133 13.85 20.83 0.10
N SER A 134 15.01 20.43 -0.40
CA SER A 134 15.69 21.21 -1.45
C SER A 134 14.80 21.27 -2.71
N ASP A 135 14.99 22.27 -3.57
CA ASP A 135 14.19 22.42 -4.81
C ASP A 135 14.17 21.14 -5.67
N ASN A 136 15.31 20.44 -5.75
CA ASN A 136 15.41 19.15 -6.46
C ASN A 136 14.63 18.02 -5.78
N GLN A 137 14.55 18.03 -4.44
CA GLN A 137 13.68 17.10 -3.70
C GLN A 137 12.22 17.48 -3.90
N LEU A 138 11.88 18.77 -3.93
CA LEU A 138 10.51 19.23 -4.18
C LEU A 138 10.04 18.88 -5.61
N LEU A 139 10.92 18.97 -6.61
CA LEU A 139 10.67 18.51 -7.98
C LEU A 139 10.46 16.99 -8.05
N HIS A 140 11.32 16.21 -7.38
CA HIS A 140 11.14 14.76 -7.26
C HIS A 140 9.84 14.41 -6.53
N TYR A 141 9.52 15.16 -5.48
CA TYR A 141 8.26 15.02 -4.77
C TYR A 141 7.10 15.44 -5.62
N LYS A 142 7.18 16.46 -6.47
CA LYS A 142 6.12 16.85 -7.41
C LYS A 142 5.86 15.75 -8.45
N ASP A 143 6.91 15.11 -8.93
CA ASP A 143 6.83 14.00 -9.89
C ASP A 143 6.30 12.70 -9.26
N LEU A 144 6.53 12.50 -7.96
CA LEU A 144 5.99 11.39 -7.16
C LEU A 144 4.70 11.74 -6.39
N ALA A 145 4.33 13.02 -6.36
CA ALA A 145 3.26 13.51 -5.54
C ALA A 145 1.98 13.31 -6.30
N ILE A 146 1.23 12.41 -5.72
CA ILE A 146 -0.20 12.25 -5.87
C ILE A 146 -0.99 13.54 -5.63
N PHE A 147 -0.41 14.68 -5.18
CA PHE A 147 -1.17 15.90 -4.82
C PHE A 147 -1.47 16.81 -6.01
N PHE A 148 -2.74 17.23 -6.15
CA PHE A 148 -3.23 18.13 -7.20
C PHE A 148 -4.51 18.86 -6.74
N PHE A 149 -5.04 19.75 -7.57
CA PHE A 149 -6.31 20.43 -7.30
C PHE A 149 -7.48 19.69 -7.94
N GLU A 150 -8.68 19.81 -7.37
CA GLU A 150 -9.88 19.15 -7.91
C GLU A 150 -10.15 19.46 -9.39
N LYS A 151 -9.88 20.71 -9.81
CA LYS A 151 -10.01 21.17 -11.20
C LYS A 151 -9.10 20.43 -12.20
N ASP A 152 -8.02 19.80 -11.71
CA ASP A 152 -7.04 19.08 -12.53
C ASP A 152 -7.56 17.69 -12.94
N MET A 153 -8.68 17.23 -12.38
CA MET A 153 -9.38 15.99 -12.77
C MET A 153 -10.39 16.18 -13.91
N ARG A 154 -10.40 17.34 -14.59
CA ARG A 154 -11.32 17.57 -15.70
C ARG A 154 -10.99 16.62 -16.88
N PRO A 155 -11.99 16.12 -17.62
CA PRO A 155 -11.76 15.31 -18.82
C PRO A 155 -10.78 16.00 -19.79
N GLY A 156 -9.81 15.24 -20.29
CA GLY A 156 -8.73 15.74 -21.15
C GLY A 156 -7.56 16.41 -20.44
N ALA A 157 -7.62 16.62 -19.12
CA ALA A 157 -6.45 17.07 -18.36
C ALA A 157 -5.40 15.95 -18.28
N THR A 158 -4.13 16.32 -18.47
CA THR A 158 -3.00 15.41 -18.42
C THR A 158 -2.09 15.77 -17.25
N MET A 159 -1.69 14.77 -16.48
CA MET A 159 -0.75 14.90 -15.36
C MET A 159 0.37 13.87 -15.50
N LYS A 160 1.60 14.29 -15.24
CA LYS A 160 2.75 13.40 -15.25
C LYS A 160 3.03 12.92 -13.83
N PHE A 161 2.88 11.63 -13.57
CA PHE A 161 3.16 11.06 -12.25
C PHE A 161 3.43 9.55 -12.35
N GLN A 162 3.88 8.97 -11.24
CA GLN A 162 3.99 7.52 -11.05
C GLN A 162 3.13 7.13 -9.86
N PHE A 163 2.29 6.12 -10.01
CA PHE A 163 1.54 5.57 -8.88
C PHE A 163 2.52 4.95 -7.87
N PRO A 164 2.46 5.34 -6.58
CA PRO A 164 3.27 4.70 -5.56
C PRO A 164 2.94 3.21 -5.49
N ARG A 165 3.98 2.37 -5.39
CA ARG A 165 3.84 0.93 -5.20
C ARG A 165 4.45 0.52 -3.87
N ASN A 166 3.68 -0.23 -3.09
CA ASN A 166 4.22 -1.03 -2.02
C ASN A 166 4.67 -2.38 -2.57
N SER A 167 5.96 -2.69 -2.44
CA SER A 167 6.53 -3.99 -2.83
C SER A 167 6.35 -5.04 -1.74
N ASN A 168 5.87 -4.67 -0.55
CA ASN A 168 5.56 -5.61 0.51
C ASN A 168 4.36 -6.48 0.10
N THR A 169 4.61 -7.77 -0.08
CA THR A 169 3.59 -8.78 -0.43
C THR A 169 3.07 -9.52 0.81
N ALA A 170 3.40 -9.06 2.02
CA ALA A 170 2.98 -9.73 3.23
C ALA A 170 1.45 -9.73 3.35
N THR A 171 0.92 -10.85 3.82
CA THR A 171 -0.51 -11.19 3.88
C THR A 171 -1.07 -10.92 5.28
N PHE A 172 -2.40 -10.90 5.41
CA PHE A 172 -3.04 -10.77 6.71
C PHE A 172 -2.77 -11.99 7.58
N LEU A 173 -2.47 -11.75 8.86
CA LEU A 173 -2.57 -12.79 9.88
C LEU A 173 -4.03 -12.89 10.35
N PRO A 174 -4.48 -14.08 10.80
CA PRO A 174 -5.71 -14.19 11.56
C PRO A 174 -5.69 -13.24 12.75
N ARG A 175 -6.81 -12.59 13.07
CA ARG A 175 -6.92 -11.63 14.18
C ARG A 175 -6.26 -12.10 15.47
N GLU A 176 -6.51 -13.35 15.88
CA GLU A 176 -5.95 -13.91 17.13
C GLU A 176 -4.42 -13.99 17.10
N SER A 177 -3.84 -14.32 15.94
CA SER A 177 -2.39 -14.35 15.74
C SER A 177 -1.80 -12.93 15.67
N ALA A 178 -2.51 -11.98 15.06
CA ALA A 178 -2.06 -10.59 15.04
C ALA A 178 -2.08 -9.97 16.46
N GLN A 179 -3.09 -10.30 17.27
CA GLN A 179 -3.24 -9.78 18.64
C GLN A 179 -2.22 -10.36 19.64
N SER A 180 -1.68 -11.56 19.37
CA SER A 180 -0.63 -12.14 20.21
C SER A 180 0.75 -11.53 19.97
N ILE A 181 0.91 -10.76 18.89
CA ILE A 181 2.16 -10.09 18.52
C ILE A 181 2.10 -8.64 19.02
N PRO A 182 3.05 -8.18 19.84
CA PRO A 182 3.06 -6.79 20.27
C PRO A 182 3.23 -5.83 19.07
N PHE A 183 2.48 -4.73 19.08
CA PHE A 183 2.60 -3.66 18.09
C PHE A 183 2.80 -2.33 18.82
N SER A 184 4.03 -2.10 19.33
CA SER A 184 4.40 -0.86 20.02
C SER A 184 5.90 -0.61 19.98
N SER A 185 6.31 0.67 19.90
CA SER A 185 7.72 1.07 19.87
C SER A 185 8.47 0.72 21.16
N ASN A 186 7.74 0.54 22.27
CA ASN A 186 8.30 0.10 23.55
C ASN A 186 8.60 -1.40 23.60
N LYS A 187 8.15 -2.18 22.61
CA LYS A 187 8.25 -3.65 22.56
C LYS A 187 9.09 -4.15 21.38
N LEU A 188 9.92 -3.29 20.78
CA LEU A 188 10.75 -3.64 19.61
C LEU A 188 11.61 -4.91 19.80
N PRO A 189 12.27 -5.15 20.95
CA PRO A 189 13.05 -6.39 21.13
C PRO A 189 12.19 -7.66 21.03
N GLU A 190 10.97 -7.63 21.57
CA GLU A 190 10.02 -8.75 21.50
C GLU A 190 9.55 -8.98 20.06
N ILE A 191 9.26 -7.89 19.34
CA ILE A 191 8.86 -7.92 17.92
C ILE A 191 10.00 -8.50 17.06
N PHE A 192 11.23 -8.01 17.26
CA PHE A 192 12.40 -8.50 16.52
C PHE A 192 12.68 -9.97 16.83
N GLY A 193 12.55 -10.39 18.08
CA GLY A 193 12.66 -11.79 18.48
C GLY A 193 11.61 -12.68 17.80
N HIS A 194 10.35 -12.25 17.79
CA HIS A 194 9.24 -12.99 17.16
C HIS A 194 9.47 -13.21 15.66
N PHE A 195 9.88 -12.16 14.94
CA PHE A 195 10.13 -12.24 13.50
C PHE A 195 11.55 -12.64 13.11
N SER A 196 12.41 -12.98 14.08
CA SER A 196 13.83 -13.29 13.84
C SER A 196 14.59 -12.20 13.09
N VAL A 197 14.25 -10.93 13.35
CA VAL A 197 14.86 -9.74 12.72
C VAL A 197 16.09 -9.31 13.51
N LYS A 198 17.19 -9.02 12.81
CA LYS A 198 18.42 -8.51 13.43
C LYS A 198 18.25 -7.01 13.79
N PRO A 199 18.45 -6.57 15.04
CA PRO A 199 18.15 -5.19 15.46
C PRO A 199 18.84 -4.06 14.68
N THR A 200 19.97 -4.33 14.03
CA THR A 200 20.74 -3.34 13.25
C THR A 200 20.41 -3.34 11.75
N SER A 201 19.50 -4.19 11.30
CA SER A 201 19.19 -4.37 9.89
C SER A 201 18.23 -3.30 9.34
N GLU A 202 18.14 -3.17 8.02
CA GLU A 202 17.19 -2.23 7.39
C GLU A 202 15.74 -2.64 7.65
N GLU A 203 15.48 -3.93 7.82
CA GLU A 203 14.19 -4.49 8.22
C GLU A 203 13.79 -4.01 9.62
N ALA A 204 14.72 -4.05 10.58
CA ALA A 204 14.47 -3.55 11.93
C ALA A 204 14.14 -2.05 11.94
N LYS A 205 14.85 -1.25 11.12
CA LYS A 205 14.57 0.18 10.95
C LYS A 205 13.18 0.41 10.37
N THR A 206 12.78 -0.38 9.37
CA THR A 206 11.48 -0.28 8.71
C THR A 206 10.33 -0.63 9.67
N ILE A 207 10.46 -1.72 10.43
CA ILE A 207 9.50 -2.12 11.48
C ILE A 207 9.36 -1.02 12.51
N LYS A 208 10.48 -0.53 13.03
CA LYS A 208 10.50 0.55 14.03
C LYS A 208 9.80 1.80 13.49
N GLN A 209 10.15 2.23 12.29
CA GLN A 209 9.58 3.41 11.66
C GLN A 209 8.06 3.27 11.47
N THR A 210 7.59 2.13 10.98
CA THR A 210 6.16 1.85 10.78
C THR A 210 5.37 1.99 12.08
N ILE A 211 5.83 1.35 13.16
CA ILE A 211 5.16 1.42 14.47
C ILE A 211 5.17 2.86 15.00
N GLU A 212 6.30 3.53 14.87
CA GLU A 212 6.49 4.90 15.30
C GLU A 212 5.57 5.89 14.56
N GLU A 213 5.26 5.64 13.28
CA GLU A 213 4.30 6.40 12.48
C GLU A 213 2.86 6.12 12.92
N CYS A 214 2.55 4.86 13.19
CA CYS A 214 1.28 4.45 13.77
C CYS A 214 1.00 5.11 15.13
N GLU A 215 2.01 5.24 15.98
CA GLU A 215 1.90 5.86 17.31
C GLU A 215 2.01 7.39 17.30
N ALA A 216 2.50 7.99 16.21
CA ALA A 216 2.63 9.44 16.11
C ALA A 216 1.27 10.14 16.31
N PRO A 217 1.18 11.34 16.87
CA PRO A 217 -0.06 12.11 16.86
C PRO A 217 -0.50 12.43 15.43
N GLY A 218 -1.81 12.32 15.15
CA GLY A 218 -2.39 12.68 13.86
C GLY A 218 -2.55 14.19 13.66
N LEU A 219 -3.13 14.56 12.53
CA LEU A 219 -3.63 15.91 12.26
C LEU A 219 -4.79 16.23 13.21
N LYS A 220 -5.03 17.53 13.44
CA LYS A 220 -6.18 17.95 14.23
C LYS A 220 -7.47 17.55 13.50
N GLY A 221 -8.39 16.90 14.23
CA GLY A 221 -9.64 16.38 13.66
C GLY A 221 -9.49 15.08 12.86
N GLU A 222 -8.28 14.51 12.74
CA GLU A 222 -8.06 13.19 12.16
C GLU A 222 -8.27 12.08 13.19
N GLU A 223 -9.05 11.08 12.81
CA GLU A 223 -9.18 9.83 13.55
C GLU A 223 -8.33 8.78 12.85
N LYS A 224 -7.34 8.20 13.52
CA LYS A 224 -6.44 7.21 12.90
C LYS A 224 -6.27 5.95 13.73
N TYR A 225 -5.88 4.87 13.07
CA TYR A 225 -5.70 3.56 13.65
C TYR A 225 -4.80 2.69 12.76
N CYS A 226 -3.84 1.98 13.34
CA CYS A 226 -3.11 0.95 12.60
C CYS A 226 -3.78 -0.40 12.81
N ALA A 227 -4.44 -0.88 11.75
CA ALA A 227 -5.11 -2.16 11.71
C ALA A 227 -4.09 -3.27 11.48
N THR A 228 -3.95 -4.16 12.45
CA THR A 228 -3.05 -5.32 12.39
C THR A 228 -3.73 -6.58 11.84
N SER A 229 -5.01 -6.50 11.51
CA SER A 229 -5.77 -7.58 10.87
C SER A 229 -6.85 -7.01 9.95
N LEU A 230 -7.32 -7.79 8.97
CA LEU A 230 -8.42 -7.38 8.08
C LEU A 230 -9.65 -6.98 8.88
N GLU A 231 -9.97 -7.78 9.89
CA GLU A 231 -11.15 -7.57 10.71
C GLU A 231 -11.03 -6.26 11.49
N SER A 232 -9.85 -5.93 12.03
CA SER A 232 -9.62 -4.65 12.71
C SER A 232 -9.72 -3.44 11.76
N MET A 233 -9.31 -3.60 10.50
CA MET A 233 -9.49 -2.59 9.46
C MET A 233 -10.97 -2.36 9.17
N VAL A 234 -11.73 -3.44 8.97
CA VAL A 234 -13.19 -3.38 8.73
C VAL A 234 -13.92 -2.73 9.91
N ASP A 235 -13.58 -3.10 11.14
CA ASP A 235 -14.20 -2.55 12.34
C ASP A 235 -13.96 -1.06 12.48
N PHE A 236 -12.71 -0.63 12.27
CA PHE A 236 -12.38 0.79 12.28
C PHE A 236 -13.15 1.54 11.18
N SER A 237 -13.10 1.07 9.94
CA SER A 237 -13.73 1.76 8.81
C SER A 237 -15.24 1.91 8.98
N THR A 238 -15.93 0.82 9.33
CA THR A 238 -17.40 0.84 9.53
C THR A 238 -17.80 1.65 10.75
N SER A 239 -17.03 1.59 11.84
CA SER A 239 -17.25 2.44 13.02
C SER A 239 -17.13 3.92 12.69
N LYS A 240 -16.09 4.33 11.94
CA LYS A 240 -15.88 5.74 11.59
C LYS A 240 -16.90 6.26 10.58
N LEU A 241 -17.41 5.39 9.69
CA LEU A 241 -18.48 5.73 8.76
C LEU A 241 -19.88 5.65 9.37
N GLY A 242 -20.02 5.06 10.57
CA GLY A 242 -21.31 4.91 11.24
C GLY A 242 -22.27 3.94 10.54
N THR A 243 -21.77 3.11 9.62
CA THR A 243 -22.58 2.15 8.85
C THR A 243 -21.74 0.95 8.41
N ARG A 244 -22.42 -0.19 8.22
CA ARG A 244 -21.85 -1.38 7.57
C ARG A 244 -22.23 -1.49 6.09
N ASN A 245 -23.14 -0.64 5.62
CA ASN A 245 -23.43 -0.53 4.20
C ASN A 245 -22.39 0.38 3.55
N VAL A 246 -21.26 -0.20 3.14
CA VAL A 246 -20.08 0.52 2.65
C VAL A 246 -19.62 -0.03 1.30
N GLU A 247 -18.92 0.79 0.52
CA GLU A 247 -18.09 0.36 -0.61
C GLU A 247 -16.62 0.42 -0.18
N ALA A 248 -15.84 -0.59 -0.56
CA ALA A 248 -14.38 -0.62 -0.39
C ALA A 248 -13.72 -0.62 -1.77
N ILE A 249 -12.92 0.41 -2.07
CA ILE A 249 -12.47 0.69 -3.43
C ILE A 249 -10.98 1.01 -3.42
N SER A 250 -10.24 0.41 -4.35
CA SER A 250 -8.81 0.67 -4.56
C SER A 250 -8.55 1.14 -5.99
N THR A 251 -7.40 1.76 -6.21
CA THR A 251 -6.90 2.04 -7.55
C THR A 251 -6.58 0.72 -8.26
N GLU A 252 -7.13 0.52 -9.46
CA GLU A 252 -6.98 -0.71 -10.25
C GLU A 252 -6.26 -0.42 -11.57
N ILE A 253 -5.15 -1.12 -11.80
CA ILE A 253 -4.49 -1.16 -13.11
C ILE A 253 -5.15 -2.27 -13.93
N LEU A 254 -5.69 -1.93 -15.10
CA LEU A 254 -6.51 -2.87 -15.87
C LEU A 254 -5.68 -3.82 -16.75
N GLU A 255 -4.39 -3.53 -16.97
CA GLU A 255 -3.52 -4.27 -17.88
C GLU A 255 -2.46 -5.09 -17.11
N LYS A 256 -2.33 -6.38 -17.45
CA LYS A 256 -1.33 -7.29 -16.86
C LYS A 256 0.06 -6.99 -17.42
N GLY A 257 1.07 -6.93 -16.57
CA GLY A 257 2.47 -6.70 -16.98
C GLY A 257 2.86 -5.23 -17.16
N ALA A 258 1.92 -4.31 -16.94
CA ALA A 258 2.14 -2.88 -16.88
C ALA A 258 3.25 -2.52 -15.87
N THR A 259 4.35 -1.94 -16.35
CA THR A 259 5.34 -1.31 -15.50
C THR A 259 4.81 0.04 -15.05
N MET A 260 4.58 0.23 -13.75
CA MET A 260 4.20 1.53 -13.19
C MET A 260 5.40 2.46 -13.15
N SER A 261 5.82 2.94 -14.32
CA SER A 261 6.81 4.00 -14.50
C SER A 261 6.14 5.38 -14.40
N MET A 262 6.94 6.43 -14.51
CA MET A 262 6.42 7.77 -14.75
C MET A 262 5.73 7.82 -16.11
N HIS A 263 4.44 8.16 -16.13
CA HIS A 263 3.66 8.32 -17.36
C HIS A 263 2.90 9.64 -17.36
N ASN A 264 2.56 10.12 -18.56
CA ASN A 264 1.54 11.14 -18.72
C ASN A 264 0.16 10.48 -18.72
N TYR A 265 -0.60 10.67 -17.64
CA TYR A 265 -1.95 10.17 -17.51
C TYR A 265 -2.95 11.25 -17.93
N THR A 266 -3.78 10.93 -18.92
CA THR A 266 -4.89 11.78 -19.36
C THR A 266 -6.19 11.30 -18.72
N THR A 267 -6.94 12.24 -18.13
CA THR A 267 -8.23 11.95 -17.52
C THR A 267 -9.29 11.71 -18.58
N MET A 268 -9.90 10.53 -18.56
CA MET A 268 -11.00 10.15 -19.43
C MET A 268 -12.33 10.69 -18.89
N PRO A 269 -13.36 10.87 -19.75
CA PRO A 269 -14.72 11.14 -19.28
C PRO A 269 -15.23 10.09 -18.29
N GLY A 270 -16.13 10.49 -17.38
CA GLY A 270 -16.75 9.58 -16.40
C GLY A 270 -16.26 9.74 -14.96
N LEU A 271 -15.70 10.89 -14.58
CA LEU A 271 -15.44 11.24 -13.18
C LEU A 271 -16.70 11.06 -12.34
N LYS A 272 -16.62 10.24 -11.29
CA LYS A 272 -17.72 9.97 -10.37
C LYS A 272 -17.32 10.35 -8.96
N LYS A 273 -18.03 11.31 -8.36
CA LYS A 273 -17.97 11.57 -6.92
C LYS A 273 -18.68 10.44 -6.17
N LEU A 274 -18.04 9.89 -5.16
CA LEU A 274 -18.60 8.86 -4.30
C LEU A 274 -19.47 9.49 -3.21
N ALA A 275 -20.33 8.66 -2.63
CA ALA A 275 -21.24 9.04 -1.56
C ALA A 275 -20.47 9.40 -0.27
N GLY A 276 -21.06 10.32 0.52
CA GLY A 276 -20.54 10.74 1.81
C GLY A 276 -19.56 11.92 1.76
N ASP A 277 -19.45 12.61 2.88
CA ASP A 277 -18.51 13.70 3.19
C ASP A 277 -17.42 13.28 4.20
N LYS A 278 -17.45 11.99 4.58
CA LYS A 278 -16.47 11.31 5.41
C LYS A 278 -16.00 10.06 4.69
N VAL A 279 -14.69 9.93 4.55
CA VAL A 279 -14.03 8.80 3.90
C VAL A 279 -13.01 8.24 4.87
N VAL A 280 -12.93 6.92 4.97
CA VAL A 280 -11.82 6.26 5.67
C VAL A 280 -10.85 5.74 4.62
N VAL A 281 -9.58 6.09 4.72
CA VAL A 281 -8.53 5.58 3.84
C VAL A 281 -7.60 4.71 4.65
N CYS A 282 -7.26 3.54 4.14
CA CYS A 282 -6.31 2.62 4.75
C CYS A 282 -5.14 2.39 3.81
N HIS A 283 -3.94 2.71 4.25
CA HIS A 283 -2.70 2.56 3.50
C HIS A 283 -1.94 1.35 4.03
N LYS A 284 -1.51 0.44 3.14
CA LYS A 284 -0.72 -0.72 3.55
C LYS A 284 0.69 -0.26 3.96
N GLU A 285 1.11 -0.71 5.13
CA GLU A 285 2.41 -0.39 5.69
C GLU A 285 3.48 -1.46 5.43
N ASN A 286 4.75 -1.07 5.53
CA ASN A 286 5.88 -1.99 5.38
C ASN A 286 6.14 -2.74 6.70
N TYR A 287 5.32 -3.75 6.97
CA TYR A 287 5.42 -4.58 8.17
C TYR A 287 5.56 -6.09 7.82
N PRO A 288 6.08 -6.95 8.72
CA PRO A 288 6.27 -8.39 8.44
C PRO A 288 5.01 -9.17 8.08
N TYR A 289 3.83 -8.63 8.39
CA TYR A 289 2.53 -9.07 7.91
C TYR A 289 1.71 -7.84 7.49
N ALA A 290 0.58 -8.04 6.84
CA ALA A 290 -0.26 -6.94 6.38
C ALA A 290 -0.79 -6.11 7.56
N VAL A 291 -0.26 -4.88 7.68
CA VAL A 291 -0.73 -3.83 8.58
C VAL A 291 -1.20 -2.66 7.72
N PHE A 292 -2.28 -2.02 8.12
CA PHE A 292 -2.82 -0.86 7.42
C PHE A 292 -2.90 0.35 8.35
N PHE A 293 -2.26 1.46 7.98
CA PHE A 293 -2.51 2.76 8.57
C PHE A 293 -3.84 3.29 8.03
N CYS A 294 -4.88 3.25 8.85
CA CYS A 294 -6.19 3.77 8.53
C CYS A 294 -6.39 5.15 9.16
N HIS A 295 -7.01 6.06 8.42
CA HIS A 295 -7.38 7.37 8.92
C HIS A 295 -8.67 7.89 8.29
N ALA A 296 -9.34 8.79 9.02
CA ALA A 296 -10.52 9.51 8.59
C ALA A 296 -10.35 10.98 8.92
N ILE A 297 -10.49 11.83 7.91
CA ILE A 297 -10.45 13.29 8.04
C ILE A 297 -11.84 13.82 7.69
N LYS A 298 -12.32 14.81 8.44
CA LYS A 298 -13.61 15.46 8.16
C LYS A 298 -13.54 16.25 6.85
N GLN A 299 -14.69 16.45 6.21
CA GLN A 299 -14.79 17.22 4.96
C GLN A 299 -13.89 16.64 3.87
N THR A 300 -14.02 15.33 3.65
CA THR A 300 -13.25 14.59 2.66
C THR A 300 -14.21 13.98 1.64
N ALA A 301 -13.89 14.16 0.36
CA ALA A 301 -14.62 13.56 -0.74
C ALA A 301 -13.76 12.52 -1.46
N ALA A 302 -14.36 11.42 -1.87
CA ALA A 302 -13.70 10.44 -2.72
C ALA A 302 -14.27 10.48 -4.14
N TYR A 303 -13.40 10.25 -5.12
CA TYR A 303 -13.73 10.24 -6.53
C TYR A 303 -13.15 8.99 -7.19
N VAL A 304 -13.86 8.48 -8.20
CA VAL A 304 -13.36 7.45 -9.10
C VAL A 304 -13.31 8.03 -10.51
N LEU A 305 -12.18 7.85 -11.18
CA LEU A 305 -11.95 8.31 -12.54
C LEU A 305 -11.14 7.28 -13.33
N SER A 306 -11.31 7.30 -14.64
CA SER A 306 -10.48 6.52 -15.55
C SER A 306 -9.36 7.39 -16.10
N LEU A 307 -8.14 6.90 -16.02
CA LEU A 307 -6.95 7.51 -16.59
C LEU A 307 -6.43 6.64 -17.73
N LYS A 308 -5.90 7.29 -18.76
CA LYS A 308 -5.18 6.64 -19.86
C LYS A 308 -3.75 7.18 -19.90
N ALA A 309 -2.77 6.30 -19.73
CA ALA A 309 -1.36 6.61 -19.90
C ALA A 309 -1.01 6.83 -21.38
N ASP A 310 0.15 7.44 -21.62
CA ASP A 310 0.72 7.67 -22.94
C ASP A 310 1.07 6.38 -23.70
N ASP A 311 1.42 5.31 -22.98
CA ASP A 311 1.63 3.96 -23.53
C ASP A 311 0.32 3.19 -23.82
N GLY A 312 -0.83 3.79 -23.51
CA GLY A 312 -2.15 3.20 -23.70
C GLY A 312 -2.76 2.56 -22.45
N MET A 313 -1.97 2.35 -21.39
CA MET A 313 -2.42 1.70 -20.15
C MET A 313 -3.61 2.41 -19.52
N LYS A 314 -4.64 1.64 -19.18
CA LYS A 314 -5.82 2.16 -18.48
C LYS A 314 -5.77 1.88 -16.98
N VAL A 315 -6.05 2.91 -16.20
CA VAL A 315 -6.12 2.85 -14.74
C VAL A 315 -7.48 3.37 -14.28
N LYS A 316 -8.16 2.61 -13.44
CA LYS A 316 -9.30 3.11 -12.67
C LYS A 316 -8.75 3.64 -11.35
N ALA A 317 -8.55 4.94 -11.30
CA ALA A 317 -7.94 5.61 -10.16
C ALA A 317 -8.99 6.00 -9.12
N VAL A 318 -8.59 5.91 -7.85
CA VAL A 318 -9.33 6.46 -6.73
C VAL A 318 -8.58 7.70 -6.22
N THR A 319 -9.33 8.79 -6.04
CA THR A 319 -8.81 10.07 -5.56
C THR A 319 -9.54 10.49 -4.29
N ILE A 320 -8.79 11.06 -3.36
CA ILE A 320 -9.28 11.62 -2.11
C ILE A 320 -9.01 13.12 -2.13
N CYS A 321 -10.04 13.94 -1.94
CA CYS A 321 -9.92 15.39 -1.81
C CYS A 321 -10.29 15.81 -0.40
N HIS A 322 -9.37 16.47 0.28
CA HIS A 322 -9.63 17.14 1.55
C HIS A 322 -10.12 18.55 1.24
N LEU A 323 -11.40 18.79 1.51
CA LEU A 323 -12.11 20.01 1.13
C LEU A 323 -11.80 21.17 2.07
N ASP A 324 -11.47 20.85 3.32
CA ASP A 324 -10.99 21.80 4.32
C ASP A 324 -9.65 21.34 4.89
N THR A 325 -8.62 22.13 4.60
CA THR A 325 -7.24 21.91 5.03
C THR A 325 -6.78 22.97 6.03
N SER A 326 -7.71 23.77 6.58
CA SER A 326 -7.39 24.91 7.46
C SER A 326 -6.68 24.50 8.76
N GLU A 327 -6.97 23.31 9.27
CA GLU A 327 -6.35 22.77 10.49
C GLU A 327 -5.10 21.92 10.23
N TRP A 328 -4.66 21.81 8.97
CA TRP A 328 -3.44 21.07 8.63
C TRP A 328 -2.21 21.86 9.05
N ASP A 329 -1.12 21.13 9.27
CA ASP A 329 0.19 21.72 9.52
C ASP A 329 0.58 22.64 8.33
N PRO A 330 0.85 23.94 8.53
CA PRO A 330 1.29 24.83 7.47
C PRO A 330 2.56 24.36 6.74
N GLU A 331 3.39 23.54 7.39
CA GLU A 331 4.58 22.93 6.79
C GLU A 331 4.30 21.62 6.06
N HIS A 332 3.04 21.16 6.02
CA HIS A 332 2.66 19.94 5.29
C HIS A 332 3.08 20.04 3.82
N LEU A 333 3.72 18.99 3.30
CA LEU A 333 4.37 19.01 1.98
C LEU A 333 3.42 19.33 0.83
N SER A 334 2.13 19.01 0.95
CA SER A 334 1.13 19.38 -0.06
C SER A 334 1.08 20.90 -0.30
N PHE A 335 1.23 21.72 0.75
CA PHE A 335 1.24 23.17 0.63
C PHE A 335 2.50 23.68 -0.07
N GLN A 336 3.63 23.01 0.16
CA GLN A 336 4.89 23.33 -0.50
C GLN A 336 4.86 22.95 -1.99
N ILE A 337 4.31 21.77 -2.33
CA ILE A 337 4.22 21.28 -3.71
C ILE A 337 3.22 22.08 -4.54
N LEU A 338 2.05 22.36 -3.99
CA LEU A 338 0.98 23.08 -4.68
C LEU A 338 1.12 24.60 -4.57
N ASN A 339 2.05 25.08 -3.74
CA ASN A 339 2.30 26.50 -3.47
C ASN A 339 1.03 27.24 -3.02
N VAL A 340 0.33 26.68 -2.02
CA VAL A 340 -0.91 27.23 -1.44
C VAL A 340 -0.85 27.18 0.07
N LYS A 341 -1.71 27.96 0.74
CA LYS A 341 -1.80 27.98 2.22
C LYS A 341 -2.93 27.08 2.73
N PRO A 342 -2.87 26.62 3.99
CA PRO A 342 -3.98 25.94 4.66
C PRO A 342 -5.33 26.65 4.48
N GLY A 343 -6.37 25.88 4.17
CA GLY A 343 -7.76 26.38 4.09
C GLY A 343 -8.11 27.21 2.86
N THR A 344 -7.17 27.41 1.93
CA THR A 344 -7.43 28.24 0.74
C THR A 344 -8.10 27.50 -0.42
N THR A 345 -7.86 26.20 -0.53
CA THR A 345 -8.38 25.35 -1.61
C THR A 345 -8.40 23.89 -1.17
N PRO A 346 -9.30 23.06 -1.72
CA PRO A 346 -9.21 21.62 -1.58
C PRO A 346 -7.86 21.09 -2.09
N ILE A 347 -7.32 20.10 -1.38
CA ILE A 347 -6.12 19.36 -1.78
C ILE A 347 -6.54 17.93 -2.07
N CYS A 348 -6.31 17.50 -3.31
CA CYS A 348 -6.64 16.16 -3.77
C CYS A 348 -5.39 15.31 -3.87
N HIS A 349 -5.55 14.00 -3.71
CA HIS A 349 -4.53 13.04 -4.07
C HIS A 349 -5.05 11.69 -4.55
N PHE A 350 -4.29 11.04 -5.44
CA PHE A 350 -4.52 9.63 -5.76
C PHE A 350 -4.13 8.73 -4.57
N ILE A 351 -4.83 7.63 -4.37
CA ILE A 351 -4.38 6.56 -3.48
C ILE A 351 -3.64 5.49 -4.27
N SER A 352 -2.66 4.85 -3.63
CA SER A 352 -1.89 3.76 -4.21
C SER A 352 -2.76 2.52 -4.46
N THR A 353 -2.25 1.58 -5.26
CA THR A 353 -2.99 0.37 -5.64
C THR A 353 -3.23 -0.60 -4.48
N ASP A 354 -2.42 -0.50 -3.44
CA ASP A 354 -2.49 -1.25 -2.19
C ASP A 354 -3.24 -0.50 -1.08
N ALA A 355 -3.70 0.73 -1.33
CA ALA A 355 -4.54 1.48 -0.41
C ALA A 355 -6.02 1.26 -0.71
N ILE A 356 -6.86 1.40 0.32
CA ILE A 356 -8.31 1.17 0.25
C ILE A 356 -9.03 2.42 0.74
N ALA A 357 -9.93 2.95 -0.08
CA ALA A 357 -10.92 3.93 0.33
C ALA A 357 -12.22 3.25 0.71
N TRP A 358 -12.75 3.61 1.86
CA TRP A 358 -14.03 3.16 2.38
C TRP A 358 -15.01 4.32 2.39
N VAL A 359 -16.17 4.12 1.76
CA VAL A 359 -17.24 5.12 1.68
C VAL A 359 -18.58 4.49 2.04
N PRO A 360 -19.57 5.26 2.52
CA PRO A 360 -20.93 4.78 2.65
C PRO A 360 -21.48 4.36 1.27
N ASN A 361 -22.18 3.23 1.22
CA ASN A 361 -22.91 2.83 0.03
C ASN A 361 -24.35 3.35 0.14
N HIS A 362 -24.69 4.38 -0.63
CA HIS A 362 -26.07 4.88 -0.70
C HIS A 362 -26.87 4.25 -1.85
N LYS A 363 -26.35 3.24 -2.55
CA LYS A 363 -27.16 2.43 -3.48
C LYS A 363 -28.01 1.45 -2.70
N SER A 364 -28.96 1.95 -1.91
CA SER A 364 -30.14 1.26 -1.35
C SER A 364 -30.81 2.21 -0.35
N ALA A 365 -31.74 3.02 -0.85
CA ALA A 365 -32.92 3.48 -0.11
C ALA A 365 -34.10 3.40 -1.06
#